data_AF-A0A0R2CIW7-F1
#
_entry.id   AF-A0A0R2CIW7-F1
#
_cell.length_a   1.000
_cell.length_b   1.000
_cell.length_c   1.000
_cell.angle_alpha   90.00
_cell.angle_beta   90.00
_cell.angle_gamma   90.00
#
_symmetry.space_group_name_H-M   'P 1'
#
loop_
_entity.id
_entity.type
_entity.pdbx_description
1 polymer ?
#
loop_
_entity_poly.entity_id
_entity_poly.type
_entity_poly.pdbx_seq_one_letter_code
_entity_poly.pdbx_strand_id
1 'polypeptide(L)'
;MTTQNNAKKKVETLFDSQVKHEVKWTDADGKEQKATVTLEHPSTAVTLEVMDALQSNDNFSNLAKAFYLLMNNVIVSPKMSYEQLDSELEASDKSKTITLKNAKGKECKFVLKFPGYETGFNLISMASNNRGGLNLANSLPAVLDKMVRNDTGNGYIKIGDFDNGEKYDGLAFDVYQQATEFLSRVLNKNGVMAKLNESATFLANTVSVSAD
;
A
#
# COMPACT_ATOMS: atom_id res chain seq x y z
N MET A 1 -5.40 -17.10 47.02
CA MET A 1 -5.50 -17.88 45.75
C MET A 1 -6.41 -17.21 44.70
N THR A 2 -6.69 -15.91 44.80
CA THR A 2 -7.69 -15.21 43.97
C THR A 2 -7.08 -14.46 42.78
N THR A 3 -5.80 -14.09 42.86
CA THR A 3 -5.12 -13.28 41.84
C THR A 3 -4.73 -14.09 40.59
N GLN A 4 -4.35 -15.36 40.75
CA GLN A 4 -4.01 -16.25 39.63
C GLN A 4 -5.24 -16.65 38.79
N ASN A 5 -6.41 -16.85 39.41
CA ASN A 5 -7.64 -17.18 38.69
C ASN A 5 -8.18 -16.01 37.86
N ASN A 6 -8.04 -14.76 38.32
CA ASN A 6 -8.44 -13.59 37.54
C ASN A 6 -7.50 -13.29 36.38
N ALA A 7 -6.19 -13.54 36.55
CA ALA A 7 -5.22 -13.41 35.46
C ALA A 7 -5.47 -14.47 34.37
N LYS A 8 -5.74 -15.72 34.77
CA LYS A 8 -6.04 -16.82 33.83
C LYS A 8 -7.33 -16.57 33.03
N LYS A 9 -8.40 -16.11 33.69
CA LYS A 9 -9.65 -15.71 33.03
C LYS A 9 -9.48 -14.54 32.04
N LYS A 10 -8.66 -13.54 32.37
CA LYS A 10 -8.35 -12.41 31.48
C LYS A 10 -7.55 -12.85 30.25
N VAL A 11 -6.60 -13.77 30.42
CA VAL A 11 -5.83 -14.32 29.31
C VAL A 11 -6.72 -15.18 28.39
N GLU A 12 -7.61 -16.00 28.95
CA GLU A 12 -8.59 -16.78 28.18
C GLU A 12 -9.55 -15.88 27.38
N THR A 13 -10.03 -14.77 27.96
CA THR A 13 -10.87 -13.79 27.24
C THR A 13 -10.14 -13.01 26.13
N LEU A 14 -8.82 -12.81 26.26
CA LEU A 14 -7.98 -12.19 25.22
C LEU A 14 -7.73 -13.13 24.03
N PHE A 15 -7.67 -14.44 24.25
CA PHE A 15 -7.59 -15.42 23.15
C PHE A 15 -8.96 -15.63 22.49
N ASP A 16 -10.05 -15.53 23.24
CA ASP A 16 -11.42 -15.62 22.71
C ASP A 16 -11.84 -14.36 21.90
N SER A 17 -11.13 -13.23 22.04
CA SER A 17 -11.39 -12.01 21.24
C SER A 17 -10.68 -11.98 19.88
N GLN A 18 -9.86 -13.00 19.57
CA GLN A 18 -9.16 -13.08 18.29
C GLN A 18 -10.01 -13.79 17.23
N VAL A 19 -10.18 -13.13 16.09
CA VAL A 19 -10.97 -13.64 14.97
C VAL A 19 -10.06 -14.00 13.82
N LYS A 20 -10.25 -15.18 13.23
CA LYS A 20 -9.47 -15.65 12.07
C LYS A 20 -10.25 -15.41 10.79
N HIS A 21 -9.65 -14.70 9.84
CA HIS A 21 -10.21 -14.44 8.53
C HIS A 21 -9.35 -15.11 7.45
N GLU A 22 -9.97 -15.74 6.46
CA GLU A 22 -9.27 -16.21 5.26
C GLU A 22 -9.19 -15.05 4.26
N VAL A 23 -7.97 -14.64 3.92
CA VAL A 23 -7.69 -13.61 2.93
C VAL A 23 -7.27 -14.27 1.63
N LYS A 24 -7.90 -13.88 0.53
CA LYS A 24 -7.56 -14.33 -0.81
C LYS A 24 -7.01 -13.19 -1.64
N TRP A 25 -6.02 -13.48 -2.48
CA TRP A 25 -5.49 -12.52 -3.44
C TRP A 25 -4.97 -13.24 -4.69
N THR A 26 -4.88 -12.53 -5.79
CA THR A 26 -4.19 -13.01 -6.99
C THR A 26 -2.76 -12.53 -6.97
N ASP A 27 -1.81 -13.44 -7.15
CA ASP A 27 -0.38 -13.09 -7.26
C ASP A 27 -0.02 -12.52 -8.65
N ALA A 28 1.25 -12.13 -8.81
CA ALA A 28 1.73 -11.55 -10.06
C ALA A 28 1.70 -12.51 -11.25
N ASP A 29 1.60 -13.83 -11.02
CA ASP A 29 1.49 -14.86 -12.06
C ASP A 29 0.03 -15.19 -12.38
N GLY A 30 -0.93 -14.47 -11.80
CA GLY A 30 -2.35 -14.69 -12.00
C GLY A 30 -2.93 -15.85 -11.19
N LYS A 31 -2.19 -16.41 -10.23
CA LYS A 31 -2.66 -17.54 -9.41
C LYS A 31 -3.37 -17.03 -8.16
N GLU A 32 -4.47 -17.68 -7.80
CA GLU A 32 -5.14 -17.44 -6.53
C GLU A 32 -4.28 -17.99 -5.39
N GLN A 33 -4.05 -17.14 -4.40
CA GLN A 33 -3.37 -17.44 -3.16
C GLN A 33 -4.31 -17.16 -1.99
N LYS A 34 -4.05 -17.84 -0.87
CA LYS A 34 -4.82 -17.65 0.35
C LYS A 34 -3.93 -17.71 1.58
N ALA A 35 -4.29 -16.95 2.61
CA ALA A 35 -3.66 -17.00 3.92
C ALA A 35 -4.68 -16.67 4.99
N THR A 36 -4.46 -17.19 6.19
CA THR A 36 -5.24 -16.78 7.37
C THR A 36 -4.59 -15.56 8.00
N VAL A 37 -5.39 -14.53 8.26
CA VAL A 37 -5.04 -13.42 9.15
C VAL A 37 -5.78 -13.59 10.47
N THR A 38 -5.10 -13.36 11.58
CA THR A 38 -5.71 -13.30 12.92
C THR A 38 -5.81 -11.85 13.34
N LEU A 39 -7.04 -11.41 13.62
CA LEU A 39 -7.40 -10.04 13.92
C LEU A 39 -7.92 -9.94 15.35
N GLU A 40 -7.68 -8.81 15.99
CA GLU A 40 -8.22 -8.49 17.30
C GLU A 40 -8.84 -7.09 17.25
N HIS A 41 -9.97 -6.92 17.95
CA HIS A 41 -10.58 -5.60 18.05
C HIS A 41 -9.65 -4.67 18.85
N PRO A 42 -9.19 -3.55 18.27
CA PRO A 42 -8.39 -2.59 18.99
C PRO A 42 -9.29 -1.75 19.91
N SER A 43 -8.68 -0.87 20.71
CA SER A 43 -9.45 0.10 21.49
C SER A 43 -10.28 1.02 20.59
N THR A 44 -11.39 1.57 21.12
CA THR A 44 -12.24 2.54 20.41
C THR A 44 -11.45 3.73 19.86
N ALA A 45 -10.45 4.23 20.61
CA ALA A 45 -9.60 5.33 20.16
C ALA A 45 -8.83 4.97 18.88
N VAL A 46 -8.21 3.79 18.84
CA VAL A 46 -7.50 3.30 17.65
C VAL A 46 -8.46 3.08 16.48
N THR A 47 -9.66 2.53 16.73
CA THR A 47 -10.67 2.37 15.68
C THR A 47 -11.01 3.72 15.04
N LEU A 48 -11.27 4.75 15.84
CA LEU A 48 -11.56 6.10 15.33
C LEU A 48 -10.37 6.68 14.56
N GLU A 49 -9.13 6.52 15.06
CA GLU A 49 -7.94 6.99 14.34
C GLU A 49 -7.73 6.30 12.98
N VAL A 50 -8.03 5.00 12.89
CA VAL A 50 -8.00 4.27 11.62
C VAL A 50 -9.08 4.81 10.69
N MET A 51 -10.30 4.99 11.18
CA MET A 51 -11.40 5.52 10.37
C MET A 51 -11.12 6.93 9.88
N ASP A 52 -10.60 7.83 10.72
CA ASP A 52 -10.18 9.18 10.34
C ASP A 52 -9.04 9.16 9.32
N ALA A 53 -8.10 8.22 9.42
CA ALA A 53 -7.04 8.08 8.44
C ALA A 53 -7.55 7.59 7.07
N LEU A 54 -8.59 6.75 7.06
CA LEU A 54 -9.26 6.25 5.85
C LEU A 54 -10.25 7.26 5.26
N GLN A 55 -10.94 8.04 6.11
CA GLN A 55 -11.92 9.05 5.75
C GLN A 55 -11.24 10.43 5.67
N SER A 56 -10.78 10.80 4.50
CA SER A 56 -10.03 12.05 4.29
C SER A 56 -10.84 13.32 4.57
N ASN A 57 -10.19 14.32 5.20
CA ASN A 57 -10.66 15.70 5.25
C ASN A 57 -10.10 16.62 4.14
N ASP A 58 -9.24 16.13 3.23
CA ASP A 58 -8.65 16.96 2.14
C ASP A 58 -8.29 16.11 0.90
N ASN A 59 -9.29 15.54 0.23
CA ASN A 59 -9.22 14.84 -1.07
C ASN A 59 -8.42 13.51 -1.19
N PHE A 60 -7.56 13.13 -0.22
CA PHE A 60 -6.81 11.85 -0.24
C PHE A 60 -6.73 11.20 1.14
N SER A 61 -6.83 9.86 1.21
CA SER A 61 -6.75 9.13 2.49
C SER A 61 -5.30 9.01 2.93
N ASN A 62 -5.04 9.07 4.23
CA ASN A 62 -3.71 8.77 4.78
C ASN A 62 -3.57 7.25 4.95
N LEU A 63 -3.52 6.56 3.81
CA LEU A 63 -3.52 5.10 3.75
C LEU A 63 -2.33 4.50 4.50
N ALA A 64 -1.16 5.16 4.43
CA ALA A 64 0.01 4.72 5.19
C ALA A 64 -0.24 4.78 6.70
N LYS A 65 -0.81 5.86 7.22
CA LYS A 65 -1.15 5.93 8.65
C LYS A 65 -2.19 4.88 9.04
N ALA A 66 -3.24 4.71 8.24
CA ALA A 66 -4.27 3.71 8.51
C ALA A 66 -3.67 2.29 8.57
N PHE A 67 -2.84 1.93 7.59
CA PHE A 67 -2.22 0.62 7.52
C PHE A 67 -1.17 0.40 8.60
N TYR A 68 -0.42 1.43 8.98
CA TYR A 68 0.44 1.39 10.16
C TYR A 68 -0.36 1.05 11.43
N LEU A 69 -1.49 1.74 11.65
CA LEU A 69 -2.34 1.48 12.82
C LEU A 69 -2.91 0.06 12.82
N LEU A 70 -3.36 -0.44 11.65
CA LEU A 70 -3.85 -1.82 11.50
C LEU A 70 -2.78 -2.86 11.82
N MET A 71 -1.58 -2.71 11.25
CA MET A 71 -0.47 -3.65 11.47
C MET A 71 -0.04 -3.71 12.94
N ASN A 72 -0.08 -2.59 13.65
CA ASN A 72 0.39 -2.52 15.03
C ASN A 72 -0.67 -2.86 16.08
N ASN A 73 -1.96 -2.68 15.77
CA ASN A 73 -3.02 -2.74 16.78
C ASN A 73 -4.15 -3.73 16.47
N VAL A 74 -4.24 -4.23 15.25
CA VAL A 74 -5.36 -5.09 14.80
C VAL A 74 -4.85 -6.44 14.34
N ILE A 75 -3.80 -6.46 13.53
CA ILE A 75 -3.25 -7.70 12.99
C ILE A 75 -2.35 -8.35 14.04
N VAL A 76 -2.83 -9.44 14.62
CA VAL A 76 -2.06 -10.26 15.56
C VAL A 76 -1.11 -11.18 14.82
N SER A 77 -1.57 -11.77 13.71
CA SER A 77 -0.77 -12.69 12.89
C SER A 77 -1.19 -12.66 11.42
N PRO A 78 -0.25 -12.61 10.46
CA PRO A 78 1.19 -12.46 10.68
C PRO A 78 1.53 -11.06 11.21
N LYS A 79 2.55 -10.96 12.07
CA LYS A 79 3.08 -9.65 12.45
C LYS A 79 3.69 -8.98 11.22
N MET A 80 3.37 -7.71 11.02
CA MET A 80 3.87 -6.92 9.92
C MET A 80 4.29 -5.54 10.43
N SER A 81 5.30 -4.97 9.80
CA SER A 81 5.70 -3.58 9.92
C SER A 81 6.28 -3.13 8.59
N TYR A 82 6.33 -1.82 8.31
CA TYR A 82 6.94 -1.36 7.06
C TYR A 82 8.38 -1.80 6.90
N GLU A 83 9.17 -1.75 7.99
CA GLU A 83 10.55 -2.24 7.99
C GLU A 83 10.65 -3.73 7.63
N GLN A 84 9.81 -4.57 8.25
CA GLN A 84 9.79 -6.00 7.95
C GLN A 84 9.42 -6.23 6.49
N LEU A 85 8.33 -5.63 6.04
CA LEU A 85 7.83 -5.77 4.67
C LEU A 85 8.88 -5.32 3.64
N ASP A 86 9.57 -4.19 3.87
CA ASP A 86 10.65 -3.70 2.98
C ASP A 86 11.89 -4.62 2.99
N SER A 87 12.21 -5.21 4.14
CA SER A 87 13.35 -6.11 4.29
C SER A 87 13.13 -7.47 3.61
N GLU A 88 11.88 -7.94 3.58
CA GLU A 88 11.46 -9.21 2.96
C GLU A 88 11.36 -9.13 1.43
N LEU A 89 11.47 -7.94 0.84
CA LEU A 89 11.46 -7.77 -0.61
C LEU A 89 12.76 -8.26 -1.25
N GLU A 90 12.60 -9.13 -2.24
CA GLU A 90 13.67 -9.57 -3.12
C GLU A 90 14.21 -8.41 -3.98
N ALA A 91 15.43 -8.54 -4.49
CA ALA A 91 16.05 -7.52 -5.32
C ALA A 91 15.22 -7.16 -6.58
N SER A 92 14.50 -8.14 -7.14
CA SER A 92 13.61 -7.98 -8.30
C SER A 92 12.30 -7.23 -7.99
N ASP A 93 11.93 -7.14 -6.72
CA ASP A 93 10.78 -6.34 -6.27
C ASP A 93 11.20 -4.90 -5.94
N LYS A 94 12.49 -4.66 -5.68
CA LYS A 94 13.05 -3.35 -5.36
C LYS A 94 13.32 -2.47 -6.58
N SER A 95 13.52 -3.07 -7.76
CA SER A 95 13.83 -2.31 -8.97
C SER A 95 13.39 -3.03 -10.25
N LYS A 96 12.91 -2.27 -11.24
CA LYS A 96 12.58 -2.76 -12.59
C LYS A 96 13.05 -1.75 -13.64
N THR A 97 13.72 -2.22 -14.69
CA THR A 97 14.04 -1.38 -15.85
C THR A 97 12.94 -1.50 -16.90
N ILE A 98 12.50 -0.37 -17.45
CA ILE A 98 11.56 -0.31 -18.57
C ILE A 98 12.21 0.38 -19.77
N THR A 99 11.85 -0.06 -20.97
CA THR A 99 12.28 0.56 -22.22
C THR A 99 11.04 0.96 -23.01
N LEU A 100 10.91 2.23 -23.36
CA LEU A 100 9.77 2.80 -24.09
C LEU A 100 10.29 3.56 -25.32
N LYS A 101 9.42 3.82 -26.31
CA LYS A 101 9.77 4.64 -27.48
C LYS A 101 9.09 5.99 -27.38
N ASN A 102 9.86 7.07 -27.41
CA ASN A 102 9.32 8.43 -27.37
C ASN A 102 8.57 8.79 -28.67
N ALA A 103 7.99 9.99 -28.73
CA ALA A 103 7.24 10.49 -29.91
C ALA A 103 8.05 10.48 -31.22
N LYS A 104 9.39 10.49 -31.14
CA LYS A 104 10.32 10.43 -32.28
C LYS A 104 10.76 8.99 -32.61
N GLY A 105 10.18 7.99 -31.97
CA GLY A 105 10.51 6.57 -32.13
C GLY A 105 11.83 6.14 -31.48
N LYS A 106 12.48 7.00 -30.68
CA LYS A 106 13.74 6.68 -30.01
C LYS A 106 13.51 5.93 -28.71
N GLU A 107 14.30 4.89 -28.49
CA GLU A 107 14.25 4.12 -27.25
C GLU A 107 14.77 4.94 -26.07
N CYS A 108 13.97 4.97 -25.01
CA CYS A 108 14.24 5.64 -23.74
C CYS A 108 14.14 4.61 -22.63
N LYS A 109 15.18 4.53 -21.79
CA LYS A 109 15.23 3.61 -20.65
C LYS A 109 15.00 4.37 -19.34
N PHE A 110 14.23 3.75 -18.46
CA PHE A 110 13.97 4.24 -17.10
C PHE A 110 14.18 3.11 -16.11
N VAL A 111 14.69 3.45 -14.93
CA VAL A 111 14.80 2.53 -13.79
C VAL A 111 13.72 2.93 -12.78
N LEU A 112 12.76 2.04 -12.57
CA LEU A 112 11.74 2.15 -11.54
C LEU A 112 12.28 1.56 -10.25
N LYS A 113 12.39 2.35 -9.18
CA LYS A 113 12.80 1.92 -7.85
C LYS A 113 11.58 1.92 -6.92
N PHE A 114 11.41 0.85 -6.15
CA PHE A 114 10.36 0.79 -5.15
C PHE A 114 10.70 1.73 -3.99
N PRO A 115 9.78 2.62 -3.57
CA PRO A 115 10.08 3.68 -2.61
C PRO A 115 9.89 3.24 -1.14
N GLY A 116 9.60 1.96 -0.90
CA GLY A 116 9.19 1.42 0.40
C GLY A 116 7.68 1.39 0.56
N TYR A 117 7.17 0.49 1.41
CA TYR A 117 5.72 0.28 1.59
C TYR A 117 5.00 1.54 2.09
N GLU A 118 5.56 2.26 3.07
CA GLU A 118 4.95 3.48 3.62
C GLU A 118 4.74 4.54 2.52
N THR A 119 5.81 4.88 1.80
CA THR A 119 5.74 5.83 0.68
C THR A 119 4.84 5.31 -0.44
N GLY A 120 4.87 4.01 -0.72
CA GLY A 120 4.06 3.39 -1.76
C GLY A 120 2.56 3.51 -1.51
N PHE A 121 2.11 3.28 -0.26
CA PHE A 121 0.69 3.45 0.09
C PHE A 121 0.23 4.91 -0.01
N ASN A 122 1.10 5.87 0.29
CA ASN A 122 0.80 7.28 0.05
C ASN A 122 0.67 7.59 -1.44
N LEU A 123 1.59 7.08 -2.28
CA LEU A 123 1.55 7.30 -3.73
C LEU A 123 0.30 6.69 -4.37
N ILE A 124 -0.13 5.50 -3.96
CA ILE A 124 -1.34 4.88 -4.53
C ILE A 124 -2.61 5.59 -4.08
N SER A 125 -2.66 6.07 -2.83
CA SER A 125 -3.74 6.94 -2.35
C SER A 125 -3.80 8.24 -3.15
N MET A 126 -2.65 8.85 -3.46
CA MET A 126 -2.61 10.05 -4.30
C MET A 126 -3.03 9.78 -5.76
N ALA A 127 -2.82 8.56 -6.28
CA ALA A 127 -3.10 8.21 -7.67
C ALA A 127 -4.62 8.17 -8.00
N SER A 128 -5.43 7.76 -7.03
CA SER A 128 -6.90 7.78 -7.10
C SER A 128 -7.45 8.97 -6.33
N ASN A 129 -8.33 9.79 -6.90
CA ASN A 129 -9.13 10.69 -6.08
C ASN A 129 -10.27 9.93 -5.37
N ASN A 130 -10.83 10.51 -4.32
CA ASN A 130 -11.96 9.95 -3.54
C ASN A 130 -13.26 9.71 -4.38
N ARG A 131 -13.27 10.06 -5.66
CA ARG A 131 -14.37 9.84 -6.62
C ARG A 131 -14.04 8.79 -7.69
N GLY A 132 -12.93 8.07 -7.55
CA GLY A 132 -12.50 7.02 -8.48
C GLY A 132 -11.88 7.52 -9.79
N GLY A 133 -11.64 8.83 -9.92
CA GLY A 133 -10.93 9.42 -11.06
C GLY A 133 -9.41 9.46 -10.87
N LEU A 134 -8.67 9.52 -11.98
CA LEU A 134 -7.22 9.70 -11.95
C LEU A 134 -6.83 11.10 -11.48
N ASN A 135 -5.86 11.18 -10.58
CA ASN A 135 -5.31 12.44 -10.08
C ASN A 135 -3.90 12.71 -10.64
N LEU A 136 -3.75 12.51 -11.95
CA LEU A 136 -2.45 12.47 -12.62
C LEU A 136 -1.62 13.74 -12.41
N ALA A 137 -2.25 14.92 -12.46
CA ALA A 137 -1.55 16.20 -12.31
C ALA A 137 -0.80 16.33 -10.98
N ASN A 138 -1.34 15.74 -9.90
CA ASN A 138 -0.74 15.79 -8.57
C ASN A 138 0.11 14.54 -8.26
N SER A 139 -0.27 13.38 -8.79
CA SER A 139 0.43 12.12 -8.52
C SER A 139 1.68 11.92 -9.38
N LEU A 140 1.68 12.38 -10.64
CA LEU A 140 2.81 12.20 -11.55
C LEU A 140 4.12 12.79 -11.01
N PRO A 141 4.18 14.06 -10.55
CA PRO A 141 5.41 14.60 -9.96
C PRO A 141 5.96 13.76 -8.80
N ALA A 142 5.06 13.28 -7.92
CA ALA A 142 5.44 12.48 -6.77
C ALA A 142 5.96 11.09 -7.18
N VAL A 143 5.31 10.44 -8.15
CA VAL A 143 5.77 9.16 -8.70
C VAL A 143 7.14 9.31 -9.38
N LEU A 144 7.34 10.37 -10.17
CA LEU A 144 8.63 10.63 -10.81
C LEU A 144 9.75 10.82 -9.78
N ASP A 145 9.50 11.67 -8.77
CA ASP A 145 10.47 11.94 -7.69
C ASP A 145 10.82 10.66 -6.91
N LYS A 146 9.82 9.90 -6.47
CA LYS A 146 10.03 8.76 -5.57
C LYS A 146 10.46 7.49 -6.28
N MET A 147 10.03 7.27 -7.52
CA MET A 147 10.18 5.96 -8.17
C MET A 147 11.01 5.98 -9.45
N VAL A 148 10.98 7.07 -10.22
CA VAL A 148 11.53 7.03 -11.59
C VAL A 148 12.93 7.61 -11.61
N ARG A 149 13.87 6.85 -12.18
CA ARG A 149 15.24 7.29 -12.43
C ARG A 149 15.57 7.13 -13.92
N ASN A 150 16.56 7.90 -14.37
CA ASN A 150 17.12 7.75 -15.72
C ASN A 150 17.79 6.37 -15.90
N ASP A 151 18.31 6.13 -17.10
CA ASP A 151 18.99 4.90 -17.51
C ASP A 151 20.18 4.48 -16.63
N THR A 152 20.87 5.44 -16.02
CA THR A 152 21.94 5.16 -15.04
C THR A 152 21.44 4.75 -13.65
N GLY A 153 20.14 4.93 -13.38
CA GLY A 153 19.52 4.66 -12.08
C GLY A 153 19.75 5.74 -11.02
N ASN A 154 20.47 6.81 -11.33
CA ASN A 154 20.87 7.85 -10.37
C ASN A 154 20.28 9.24 -10.65
N GLY A 155 19.92 9.55 -11.90
CA GLY A 155 19.32 10.82 -12.26
C GLY A 155 17.81 10.81 -12.05
N TYR A 156 17.25 11.91 -11.55
CA TYR A 156 15.82 12.12 -11.43
C TYR A 156 15.23 12.59 -12.76
N ILE A 157 13.98 12.21 -13.02
CA ILE A 157 13.19 12.68 -14.15
C ILE A 157 12.19 13.71 -13.62
N LYS A 158 12.06 14.85 -14.30
CA LYS A 158 11.10 15.90 -13.98
C LYS A 158 9.99 15.93 -15.02
N ILE A 159 8.86 16.51 -14.66
CA ILE A 159 7.69 16.58 -15.56
C ILE A 159 8.01 17.30 -16.87
N GLY A 160 8.86 18.33 -16.82
CA GLY A 160 9.28 19.08 -18.01
C GLY A 160 10.17 18.28 -18.96
N ASP A 161 10.79 17.18 -18.52
CA ASP A 161 11.59 16.33 -19.43
C ASP A 161 10.71 15.57 -20.45
N PHE A 162 9.39 15.62 -20.28
CA PHE A 162 8.38 15.07 -21.18
C PHE A 162 7.73 16.12 -22.09
N ASP A 163 8.13 17.39 -21.99
CA ASP A 163 7.57 18.46 -22.83
C ASP A 163 7.90 18.25 -24.32
N ASN A 164 7.12 18.88 -25.19
CA ASN A 164 7.29 18.74 -26.64
C ASN A 164 8.71 19.11 -27.06
N GLY A 165 9.38 18.20 -27.78
CA GLY A 165 10.75 18.39 -28.25
C GLY A 165 11.83 17.83 -27.33
N GLU A 166 11.51 17.59 -26.06
CA GLU A 166 12.44 17.06 -25.06
C GLU A 166 12.77 15.58 -25.26
N LYS A 167 13.71 15.07 -24.44
CA LYS A 167 14.22 13.70 -24.54
C LYS A 167 13.09 12.66 -24.41
N TYR A 168 12.16 12.87 -23.48
CA TYR A 168 11.10 11.91 -23.16
C TYR A 168 9.72 12.32 -23.67
N ASP A 169 9.65 13.25 -24.64
CA ASP A 169 8.42 13.71 -25.29
C ASP A 169 7.44 12.56 -25.60
N GLY A 170 6.20 12.71 -25.11
CA GLY A 170 5.11 11.75 -25.27
C GLY A 170 5.09 10.58 -24.29
N LEU A 171 6.06 10.45 -23.38
CA LEU A 171 6.18 9.26 -22.50
C LEU A 171 5.58 9.43 -21.10
N ALA A 172 5.06 10.60 -20.73
CA ALA A 172 4.65 10.90 -19.35
C ALA A 172 3.62 9.90 -18.82
N PHE A 173 2.59 9.59 -19.62
CA PHE A 173 1.53 8.67 -19.25
C PHE A 173 2.01 7.21 -19.20
N ASP A 174 2.79 6.76 -20.19
CA ASP A 174 3.31 5.39 -20.23
C ASP A 174 4.26 5.11 -19.06
N VAL A 175 5.13 6.05 -18.73
CA VAL A 175 6.03 5.95 -17.56
C VAL A 175 5.21 5.89 -16.27
N TYR A 176 4.18 6.73 -16.13
CA TYR A 176 3.29 6.72 -14.97
C TYR A 176 2.56 5.38 -14.81
N GLN A 177 2.00 4.85 -15.90
CA GLN A 177 1.32 3.57 -15.91
C GLN A 177 2.27 2.44 -15.52
N GLN A 178 3.46 2.36 -16.14
CA GLN A 178 4.45 1.34 -15.79
C GLN A 178 4.93 1.45 -14.34
N ALA A 179 5.09 2.67 -13.81
CA ALA A 179 5.48 2.91 -12.43
C ALA A 179 4.38 2.49 -11.43
N THR A 180 3.13 2.83 -11.71
CA THR A 180 1.99 2.50 -10.83
C THR A 180 1.60 1.02 -10.90
N GLU A 181 1.74 0.37 -12.06
CA GLU A 181 1.64 -1.10 -12.19
C GLU A 181 2.72 -1.80 -11.37
N PHE A 182 3.98 -1.36 -11.50
CA PHE A 182 5.09 -1.88 -10.70
C PHE A 182 4.84 -1.67 -9.20
N LEU A 183 4.40 -0.49 -8.79
CA LEU A 183 4.07 -0.16 -7.42
C LEU A 183 2.97 -1.08 -6.87
N SER A 184 1.85 -1.18 -7.58
CA SER A 184 0.68 -1.97 -7.14
C SER A 184 1.02 -3.46 -6.99
N ARG A 185 1.83 -4.00 -7.92
CA ARG A 185 2.33 -5.37 -7.84
C ARG A 185 3.15 -5.61 -6.56
N VAL A 186 4.05 -4.70 -6.22
CA VAL A 186 4.90 -4.84 -5.02
C VAL A 186 4.09 -4.62 -3.74
N LEU A 187 3.19 -3.63 -3.72
CA LEU A 187 2.30 -3.39 -2.57
C LEU A 187 1.38 -4.56 -2.25
N ASN A 188 0.99 -5.35 -3.25
CA ASN A 188 0.20 -6.58 -3.06
C ASN A 188 1.05 -7.86 -3.01
N LYS A 189 2.39 -7.76 -3.00
CA LYS A 189 3.26 -8.93 -2.84
C LYS A 189 2.86 -9.71 -1.59
N ASN A 190 2.80 -11.03 -1.72
CA ASN A 190 2.36 -11.94 -0.65
C ASN A 190 0.99 -11.59 -0.04
N GLY A 191 0.14 -10.82 -0.74
CA GLY A 191 -1.18 -10.41 -0.26
C GLY A 191 -1.14 -9.38 0.86
N VAL A 192 -0.11 -8.53 0.93
CA VAL A 192 0.00 -7.47 1.96
C VAL A 192 -1.20 -6.54 1.90
N MET A 193 -1.48 -5.94 0.74
CA MET A 193 -2.62 -5.05 0.54
C MET A 193 -3.96 -5.74 0.83
N ALA A 194 -4.13 -7.01 0.42
CA ALA A 194 -5.32 -7.79 0.73
C ALA A 194 -5.55 -7.99 2.24
N LYS A 195 -4.50 -8.33 3.01
CA LYS A 195 -4.62 -8.49 4.48
C LYS A 195 -4.97 -7.18 5.17
N LEU A 196 -4.39 -6.07 4.72
CA LEU A 196 -4.66 -4.74 5.27
C LEU A 196 -6.10 -4.30 4.98
N ASN A 197 -6.59 -4.53 3.76
CA ASN A 197 -7.97 -4.25 3.39
C ASN A 197 -8.98 -5.12 4.16
N GLU A 198 -8.68 -6.40 4.38
CA GLU A 198 -9.50 -7.28 5.22
C GLU A 198 -9.57 -6.74 6.65
N SER A 199 -8.42 -6.32 7.21
CA SER A 199 -8.33 -5.77 8.56
C SER A 199 -9.11 -4.46 8.70
N ALA A 200 -9.09 -3.61 7.68
CA ALA A 200 -9.90 -2.40 7.63
C ALA A 200 -11.41 -2.72 7.59
N THR A 201 -11.80 -3.72 6.79
CA THR A 201 -13.20 -4.17 6.67
C THR A 201 -13.72 -4.75 7.98
N PHE A 202 -12.89 -5.56 8.67
CA PHE A 202 -13.18 -6.06 10.01
C PHE A 202 -13.49 -4.94 11.00
N LEU A 203 -12.71 -3.86 11.01
CA LEU A 203 -12.99 -2.70 11.85
C LEU A 203 -14.28 -1.97 11.45
N ALA A 204 -14.50 -1.74 10.16
CA ALA A 204 -15.69 -1.04 9.67
C ALA A 204 -16.98 -1.75 10.08
N ASN A 205 -16.99 -3.08 9.99
CA ASN A 205 -18.11 -3.92 10.43
C ASN A 205 -18.34 -3.88 11.95
N THR A 206 -17.33 -3.52 12.73
CA THR A 206 -17.49 -3.38 14.19
C THR A 206 -18.25 -2.11 14.54
N VAL A 207 -18.02 -1.02 13.79
CA VAL A 207 -18.66 0.28 14.04
C VAL A 207 -20.10 0.30 13.53
N SER A 208 -20.40 -0.37 12.41
CA SER A 208 -21.75 -0.42 11.83
C SER A 208 -22.76 -1.20 12.66
N VAL A 209 -22.32 -2.15 13.50
CA VAL A 209 -23.19 -3.00 14.34
C VAL A 209 -23.65 -2.29 15.64
N SER A 210 -23.18 -1.06 15.90
CA SER A 210 -23.54 -0.28 17.09
C SER A 210 -24.70 0.72 16.90
N ALA A 211 -25.50 0.56 15.84
CA ALA A 211 -26.60 1.45 15.50
C ALA A 211 -28.02 0.88 15.74
N ASP A 212 -28.14 -0.22 16.53
CA ASP A 212 -29.43 -0.80 16.95
C ASP A 212 -29.71 -0.56 18.44
#